data_AF-A0A7Y3DY45-F1
#
_entry.id   AF-A0A7Y3DY45-F1
#
_cell.length_a   1.000
_cell.length_b   1.000
_cell.length_c   1.000
_cell.angle_alpha   90.00
_cell.angle_beta   90.00
_cell.angle_gamma   90.00
#
_symmetry.space_group_name_H-M   'P 1'
#
loop_
_entity.id
_entity.type
_entity.pdbx_description
1 polymer ?
#
loop_
_entity_poly.entity_id
_entity_poly.type
_entity_poly.pdbx_seq_one_letter_code
_entity_poly.pdbx_strand_id
1 'polypeptide(L)'
;MAADRNRRGAGETGDTISAVATPPGAGGLGIVRLSGPQVPEIAERLVGRLPKPRQATLASFRSADGEVIDTGIALYFPAPNSFTGEDVLELQGHGGVYILDALLRRTLE
;
A
#
# COMPACT_ATOMS: atom_id res chain seq x y z
N MET A 1 4.62 2.66 -45.67
CA MET A 1 4.98 3.86 -44.89
C MET A 1 4.48 3.66 -43.48
N ALA A 2 5.41 3.42 -42.56
CA ALA A 2 5.13 3.17 -41.15
C ALA A 2 4.74 4.50 -40.49
N ALA A 3 3.51 4.58 -39.97
CA ALA A 3 3.16 5.56 -38.97
C ALA A 3 3.61 4.98 -37.62
N ASP A 4 4.53 5.71 -37.01
CA ASP A 4 5.23 5.39 -35.77
C ASP A 4 4.25 5.12 -34.62
N ARG A 5 4.10 3.83 -34.29
CA ARG A 5 3.45 3.36 -33.08
C ARG A 5 4.41 3.61 -31.92
N ASN A 6 4.44 4.83 -31.42
CA ASN A 6 5.06 5.10 -30.13
C ASN A 6 4.17 4.51 -29.02
N ARG A 7 4.27 3.18 -28.86
CA ARG A 7 4.03 2.47 -27.61
C ARG A 7 4.91 3.13 -26.56
N ARG A 8 4.36 4.07 -25.79
CA ARG A 8 4.87 4.26 -24.43
C ARG A 8 4.50 2.99 -23.68
N GLY A 9 5.50 2.14 -23.47
CA GLY A 9 5.34 0.89 -22.77
C GLY A 9 4.78 1.10 -21.38
N ALA A 10 4.05 0.11 -20.88
CA ALA A 10 3.91 -0.10 -19.45
C ALA A 10 5.32 -0.07 -18.83
N GLY A 11 5.61 0.96 -18.02
CA GLY A 11 6.93 1.14 -17.40
C GLY A 11 7.51 2.54 -17.48
N GLU A 12 6.72 3.62 -17.28
CA GLU A 12 7.30 4.84 -16.71
C GLU A 12 7.49 4.54 -15.21
N THR A 13 8.75 4.51 -14.76
CA THR A 13 9.17 4.17 -13.39
C THR A 13 8.76 5.28 -12.42
N GLY A 14 7.46 5.37 -12.13
CA GLY A 14 6.92 6.33 -11.17
C GLY A 14 7.30 5.96 -9.73
N ASP A 15 7.42 6.98 -8.89
CA ASP A 15 7.60 6.79 -7.45
C ASP A 15 6.38 6.07 -6.85
N THR A 16 6.60 5.22 -5.84
CA THR A 16 5.49 4.69 -5.04
C THR A 16 5.11 5.71 -3.98
N ILE A 17 3.86 6.16 -4.00
CA ILE A 17 3.32 7.15 -3.06
C ILE A 17 2.58 6.46 -1.91
N SER A 18 2.61 7.07 -0.73
CA SER A 18 1.80 6.64 0.41
C SER A 18 1.16 7.83 1.14
N ALA A 19 -0.05 7.63 1.66
CA ALA A 19 -0.75 8.62 2.47
C ALA A 19 -1.77 7.97 3.41
N VAL A 20 -2.10 8.68 4.49
CA VAL A 20 -3.31 8.38 5.29
C VAL A 20 -4.54 8.75 4.45
N ALA A 21 -5.40 7.77 4.21
CA ALA A 21 -6.56 7.86 3.33
C ALA A 21 -7.90 8.08 4.06
N THR A 22 -7.86 8.25 5.39
CA THR A 22 -9.00 8.57 6.26
C THR A 22 -8.89 9.99 6.82
N PRO A 23 -10.00 10.63 7.24
CA PRO A 23 -9.95 11.94 7.89
C PRO A 23 -8.99 11.96 9.09
N PRO A 24 -8.34 13.10 9.38
CA PRO A 24 -7.45 13.23 10.52
C PRO A 24 -8.23 13.16 11.84
N GLY A 25 -7.56 12.66 12.89
CA GLY A 25 -8.12 12.52 14.23
C GLY A 25 -8.15 11.08 14.71
N ALA A 26 -8.74 10.86 15.88
CA ALA A 26 -8.93 9.53 16.43
C ALA A 26 -10.21 8.89 15.87
N GLY A 27 -10.09 7.67 15.35
CA GLY A 27 -11.21 6.85 14.90
C GLY A 27 -11.02 5.38 15.30
N GLY A 28 -12.07 4.57 15.19
CA GLY A 28 -11.95 3.12 15.41
C GLY A 28 -11.08 2.44 14.35
N LEU A 29 -11.01 3.01 13.15
CA LEU A 29 -10.27 2.52 11.98
C LEU A 29 -9.52 3.68 11.32
N GLY A 30 -8.34 3.42 10.78
CA GLY A 30 -7.65 4.30 9.86
C GLY A 30 -6.98 3.52 8.73
N ILE A 31 -6.75 4.19 7.61
CA ILE A 31 -6.20 3.55 6.39
C ILE A 31 -4.94 4.28 5.96
N VAL A 32 -3.84 3.54 5.79
CA VAL A 32 -2.67 3.99 5.01
C VAL A 32 -2.75 3.32 3.64
N ARG A 33 -2.79 4.10 2.57
CA ARG A 33 -2.85 3.60 1.18
C ARG A 33 -1.52 3.87 0.49
N LEU A 34 -1.03 2.86 -0.23
CA LEU A 34 0.12 2.95 -1.11
C LEU A 34 -0.33 2.74 -2.57
N SER A 35 0.31 3.43 -3.51
CA SER A 35 0.11 3.25 -4.95
C SER A 35 1.44 3.34 -5.68
N GLY A 36 1.75 2.38 -6.54
CA GLY A 36 2.93 2.42 -7.41
C GLY A 36 3.67 1.09 -7.53
N PRO A 37 4.78 1.07 -8.29
CA PRO A 37 5.44 -0.17 -8.70
C PRO A 37 6.13 -0.95 -7.56
N GLN A 38 6.42 -0.32 -6.42
CA GLN A 38 7.08 -0.98 -5.27
C GLN A 38 6.09 -1.59 -4.28
N VAL A 39 4.77 -1.44 -4.51
CA VAL A 39 3.74 -1.96 -3.60
C VAL A 39 3.89 -3.45 -3.28
N PRO A 40 4.16 -4.35 -4.26
CA PRO A 40 4.37 -5.76 -3.95
C PRO A 40 5.54 -6.01 -3.01
N GLU A 41 6.66 -5.32 -3.20
CA GLU A 41 7.85 -5.44 -2.35
C GLU A 41 7.57 -4.90 -0.94
N ILE A 42 6.96 -3.72 -0.83
CA ILE A 42 6.61 -3.13 0.46
C ILE A 42 5.64 -4.04 1.22
N ALA A 43 4.69 -4.70 0.54
CA ALA A 43 3.80 -5.68 1.16
C ALA A 43 4.58 -6.86 1.76
N GLU A 44 5.52 -7.44 1.03
CA GLU A 44 6.38 -8.51 1.56
C GLU A 44 7.15 -8.06 2.82
N ARG A 45 7.71 -6.85 2.82
CA ARG A 45 8.50 -6.34 3.96
C ARG A 45 7.65 -5.96 5.19
N LEU A 46 6.44 -5.44 4.98
CA LEU A 46 5.59 -4.90 6.05
C LEU A 46 4.58 -5.94 6.58
N VAL A 47 4.03 -6.76 5.68
CA VAL A 47 2.99 -7.77 5.96
C VAL A 47 3.57 -9.19 6.02
N GLY A 48 4.77 -9.42 5.47
CA GLY A 48 5.40 -10.74 5.35
C GLY A 48 4.90 -11.58 4.18
N ARG A 49 4.01 -11.01 3.34
CA ARG A 49 3.49 -11.58 2.10
C ARG A 49 2.73 -10.52 1.31
N LEU A 50 2.66 -10.65 0.00
CA LEU A 50 1.65 -9.98 -0.81
C LEU A 50 0.26 -10.58 -0.56
N PRO A 51 -0.74 -9.80 -0.07
CA PRO A 51 -2.10 -10.30 0.09
C PRO A 51 -2.69 -10.79 -1.23
N LYS A 52 -3.62 -11.76 -1.16
CA LYS A 52 -4.35 -12.19 -2.36
C LYS A 52 -5.13 -11.00 -2.94
N PRO A 53 -5.11 -10.80 -4.27
CA PRO A 53 -5.85 -9.73 -4.92
C PRO A 53 -7.31 -9.65 -4.47
N ARG A 54 -7.73 -8.49 -3.98
CA ARG A 54 -9.11 -8.16 -3.56
C ARG A 54 -9.66 -9.08 -2.47
N GLN A 55 -8.79 -9.66 -1.64
CA GLN A 55 -9.20 -10.45 -0.48
C GLN A 55 -8.67 -9.81 0.80
N ALA A 56 -9.59 -9.52 1.72
CA ALA A 56 -9.26 -9.02 3.04
C ALA A 56 -8.36 -10.04 3.76
N THR A 57 -7.14 -9.62 4.10
CA THR A 57 -6.14 -10.47 4.74
C THR A 57 -5.85 -9.93 6.12
N LEU A 58 -6.22 -10.66 7.17
CA LEU A 58 -5.78 -10.35 8.53
C LEU A 58 -4.27 -10.53 8.63
N ALA A 59 -3.58 -9.50 9.10
CA ALA A 59 -2.13 -9.46 9.18
C ALA A 59 -1.63 -8.58 10.31
N SER A 60 -0.45 -8.91 10.83
CA SER A 60 0.35 -8.00 11.64
C SER A 60 1.21 -7.14 10.72
N PHE A 61 1.21 -5.83 10.94
CA PHE A 61 2.04 -4.87 10.25
C PHE A 61 3.32 -4.67 11.06
N ARG A 62 4.48 -4.87 10.43
CA ARG A 62 5.77 -4.91 11.13
C ARG A 62 6.68 -3.73 10.80
N SER A 63 7.37 -3.24 11.81
CA SER A 63 8.47 -2.27 11.66
C SER A 63 9.70 -2.94 11.03
N ALA A 64 10.73 -2.15 10.69
CA ALA A 64 11.95 -2.64 10.06
C ALA A 64 12.74 -3.63 10.93
N ASP A 65 12.64 -3.52 12.25
CA ASP A 65 13.24 -4.44 13.23
C ASP A 65 12.37 -5.69 13.51
N GLY A 66 11.19 -5.78 12.90
CA GLY A 66 10.29 -6.95 12.98
C GLY A 66 9.23 -6.87 14.10
N GLU A 67 9.27 -5.85 14.93
CA GLU A 67 8.25 -5.58 15.95
C GLU A 67 6.88 -5.29 15.31
N VAL A 68 5.81 -5.60 16.03
CA VAL A 68 4.45 -5.38 15.53
C VAL A 68 4.04 -3.93 15.81
N ILE A 69 3.76 -3.18 14.74
CA ILE A 69 3.18 -1.83 14.82
C ILE A 69 1.69 -1.92 15.16
N ASP A 70 0.96 -2.76 14.41
CA ASP A 70 -0.48 -2.98 14.58
C ASP A 70 -0.91 -4.32 13.98
N THR A 71 -2.13 -4.77 14.26
CA THR A 71 -2.79 -5.89 13.58
C THR A 71 -4.10 -5.42 12.96
N GLY A 72 -4.25 -5.66 11.66
CA GLY A 72 -5.37 -5.15 10.89
C GLY A 72 -5.60 -5.91 9.59
N ILE A 73 -6.29 -5.29 8.65
CA ILE A 73 -6.59 -5.85 7.34
C ILE A 73 -5.67 -5.24 6.29
N ALA A 74 -4.91 -6.09 5.60
CA ALA A 74 -4.22 -5.73 4.37
C ALA A 74 -5.10 -6.09 3.17
N LEU A 75 -5.26 -5.15 2.23
CA LEU A 75 -6.03 -5.35 1.01
C LEU A 75 -5.25 -4.89 -0.22
N TYR A 76 -4.99 -5.83 -1.12
CA TYR A 76 -4.18 -5.60 -2.32
C TYR A 76 -5.04 -5.53 -3.58
N PHE A 77 -4.81 -4.51 -4.41
CA PHE A 77 -5.45 -4.32 -5.70
C PHE A 77 -4.38 -4.25 -6.79
N PRO A 78 -4.22 -5.31 -7.61
CA PRO A 78 -3.23 -5.28 -8.67
C PRO A 78 -3.66 -4.37 -9.83
N ALA A 79 -2.68 -3.73 -10.46
CA ALA A 79 -2.83 -3.05 -11.74
C ALA A 79 -3.40 -3.99 -12.83
N PRO A 80 -4.07 -3.46 -13.86
CA PRO A 80 -4.51 -2.07 -14.00
C PRO A 80 -5.82 -1.78 -13.24
N ASN A 81 -6.31 -2.73 -12.46
CA ASN A 81 -7.69 -2.75 -11.97
C ASN A 81 -7.78 -2.25 -10.51
N SER A 82 -7.21 -1.09 -10.24
CA SER A 82 -7.20 -0.42 -8.94
C SER A 82 -7.76 1.01 -9.06
N PHE A 83 -7.81 1.75 -7.94
CA PHE A 83 -8.29 3.14 -7.95
C PHE A 83 -7.41 4.09 -8.78
N THR A 84 -6.09 3.88 -8.77
CA THR A 84 -5.12 4.71 -9.49
C THR A 84 -4.72 4.11 -10.84
N GLY A 85 -5.07 2.85 -11.10
CA GLY A 85 -4.58 2.08 -12.24
C GLY A 85 -3.23 1.40 -12.01
N GLU A 86 -2.57 1.65 -10.87
CA GLU A 86 -1.32 1.01 -10.45
C GLU A 86 -1.57 -0.11 -9.45
N ASP A 87 -0.52 -0.80 -9.00
CA ASP A 87 -0.63 -1.67 -7.83
C ASP A 87 -0.94 -0.81 -6.60
N VAL A 88 -1.96 -1.20 -5.83
CA VAL A 88 -2.41 -0.49 -4.62
C VAL A 88 -2.48 -1.45 -3.44
N LEU A 89 -1.94 -1.02 -2.30
CA LEU A 89 -2.09 -1.69 -1.02
C LEU A 89 -2.77 -0.76 -0.03
N GLU A 90 -3.78 -1.27 0.66
CA GLU A 90 -4.41 -0.60 1.79
C GLU A 90 -4.07 -1.35 3.08
N LEU A 91 -3.53 -0.63 4.05
CA LEU A 91 -3.30 -1.08 5.42
C LEU A 91 -4.38 -0.47 6.30
N GLN A 92 -5.36 -1.28 6.67
CA GLN A 92 -6.51 -0.86 7.47
C GLN A 92 -6.28 -1.32 8.92
N GLY A 93 -5.88 -0.39 9.78
CA GLY A 93 -5.54 -0.63 11.17
C GLY A 93 -6.40 0.18 12.13
N HIS A 94 -6.05 0.16 13.41
CA HIS A 94 -6.69 1.00 14.41
C HIS A 94 -6.47 2.48 14.09
N GLY A 95 -7.52 3.30 14.21
CA GLY A 95 -7.49 4.73 13.84
C GLY A 95 -6.81 5.64 14.87
N GLY A 96 -5.82 5.14 15.61
CA GLY A 96 -5.00 5.94 16.50
C GLY A 96 -3.96 6.73 15.70
N VAL A 97 -3.84 8.04 15.95
CA VAL A 97 -2.92 8.92 15.20
C VAL A 97 -1.48 8.40 15.21
N TYR A 98 -1.00 7.89 16.35
CA TYR A 98 0.33 7.30 16.46
C TYR A 98 0.52 6.05 15.59
N ILE A 99 -0.50 5.19 15.52
CA ILE A 99 -0.47 3.97 14.72
C ILE A 99 -0.40 4.32 13.23
N LEU A 100 -1.24 5.24 12.78
CA LEU A 100 -1.26 5.66 11.37
C LEU A 100 0.03 6.38 10.95
N ASP A 101 0.62 7.20 11.83
CA ASP A 101 1.92 7.84 11.58
C ASP A 101 3.05 6.80 11.50
N ALA A 102 3.08 5.83 12.43
CA ALA A 102 4.07 4.75 12.42
C ALA A 102 3.96 3.89 11.16
N LEU A 103 2.74 3.52 10.76
CA LEU A 103 2.51 2.79 9.51
C LEU A 103 2.93 3.60 8.30
N LEU A 104 2.53 4.87 8.21
CA LEU A 104 2.91 5.74 7.08
C LEU A 104 4.44 5.83 6.96
N ARG A 105 5.16 6.12 8.04
CA ARG A 105 6.64 6.15 8.02
C ARG A 105 7.22 4.83 7.56
N ARG A 106 6.70 3.72 8.06
CA ARG A 106 7.16 2.38 7.68
C ARG A 106 7.01 2.10 6.18
N THR A 107 6.05 2.72 5.49
CA THR A 107 5.90 2.57 4.03
C THR A 107 6.96 3.32 3.21
N LEU A 108 7.69 4.25 3.83
CA LEU A 108 8.70 5.10 3.17
C LEU A 108 10.13 4.55 3.33
N GLU A 109 10.29 3.43 4.04
CA GLU A 109 11.54 2.68 4.28
C GLU A 109 11.63 1.45 3.36
#